data_AF-A0A256A234-F1
#
_entry.id   AF-A0A256A234-F1
#
_cell.length_a   1.000
_cell.length_b   1.000
_cell.length_c   1.000
_cell.angle_alpha   90.00
_cell.angle_beta   90.00
_cell.angle_gamma   90.00
#
_symmetry.space_group_name_H-M   'P 1'
#
loop_
_entity.id
_entity.type
_entity.pdbx_description
1 polymer ?
#
loop_
_entity_poly.entity_id
_entity_poly.type
_entity_poly.pdbx_seq_one_letter_code
_entity_poly.pdbx_strand_id
1 'polypeptide(L)'
;MEEQQANFKILAKLFNKILPKFEIHICLRKLYFLTQVYFETQRFGSTYESDESARIAGADFYRGRGFVPITHDYSYIEFYKHLFSKESATKELEDFVPTVSSNLEYAIKSVAWYWKKNNVNQNSDKDEIEKVSAAVNHPKLLNQQPFKSDGVRMLDKRKEYYKNGRSHFIFNGKNFMSGI
;
A
#
# COMPACT_ATOMS: atom_id res chain seq x y z
N MET A 1 -11.99 23.46 4.73
CA MET A 1 -12.87 22.46 4.09
C MET A 1 -12.59 22.35 2.59
N GLU A 2 -12.44 23.45 1.84
CA GLU A 2 -12.11 23.39 0.40
C GLU A 2 -10.75 22.74 0.07
N GLU A 3 -9.69 23.05 0.83
CA GLU A 3 -8.36 22.47 0.62
C GLU A 3 -8.33 20.94 0.81
N GLN A 4 -8.97 20.44 1.87
CA GLN A 4 -9.10 19.00 2.11
C GLN A 4 -9.88 18.30 0.99
N GLN A 5 -10.92 18.95 0.46
CA GLN A 5 -11.68 18.44 -0.67
C GLN A 5 -10.86 18.44 -1.97
N ALA A 6 -10.02 19.45 -2.20
CA ALA A 6 -9.10 19.51 -3.32
C ALA A 6 -8.04 18.39 -3.24
N ASN A 7 -7.48 18.15 -2.05
CA ASN A 7 -6.50 17.09 -1.80
C ASN A 7 -7.12 15.70 -2.02
N PHE A 8 -8.36 15.48 -1.58
CA PHE A 8 -9.09 14.23 -1.85
C PHE A 8 -9.35 14.01 -3.34
N LYS A 9 -9.71 15.06 -4.09
CA LYS A 9 -9.90 14.97 -5.55
C LYS A 9 -8.59 14.61 -6.26
N ILE A 10 -7.47 15.22 -5.86
CA ILE A 10 -6.15 14.90 -6.43
C ILE A 10 -5.78 13.43 -6.14
N LEU A 11 -5.96 13.00 -4.89
CA LEU A 11 -5.71 11.62 -4.47
C LEU A 11 -6.54 10.61 -5.27
N ALA A 12 -7.85 10.85 -5.39
CA ALA A 12 -8.76 10.00 -6.16
C ALA A 12 -8.35 9.92 -7.64
N LYS A 13 -8.02 11.06 -8.26
CA LYS A 13 -7.52 11.11 -9.65
C LYS A 13 -6.26 10.28 -9.83
N LEU A 14 -5.29 10.40 -8.91
CA LEU A 14 -4.06 9.62 -8.97
C LEU A 14 -4.32 8.13 -8.80
N PHE A 15 -5.16 7.72 -7.85
CA PHE A 15 -5.53 6.30 -7.72
C PHE A 15 -6.21 5.76 -8.99
N ASN A 16 -7.17 6.51 -9.56
CA ASN A 16 -7.84 6.12 -10.81
C ASN A 16 -6.86 5.98 -11.99
N LYS A 17 -5.83 6.83 -12.04
CA LYS A 17 -4.76 6.77 -13.06
C LYS A 17 -3.79 5.60 -12.84
N ILE A 18 -3.41 5.33 -11.59
CA ILE A 18 -2.29 4.44 -11.26
C ILE A 18 -2.74 3.00 -11.05
N LEU A 19 -3.77 2.78 -10.23
CA LEU A 19 -4.16 1.44 -9.77
C LEU A 19 -4.48 0.45 -10.90
N PRO A 20 -5.13 0.84 -12.02
CA PRO A 20 -5.38 -0.08 -13.12
C PRO A 20 -4.11 -0.68 -13.73
N LYS A 21 -3.00 0.07 -13.73
CA LYS A 21 -1.70 -0.40 -14.25
C LYS A 21 -1.09 -1.54 -13.42
N PHE A 22 -1.55 -1.69 -12.18
CA PHE A 22 -1.16 -2.76 -11.25
C PHE A 22 -2.29 -3.78 -11.07
N GLU A 23 -3.28 -3.77 -11.97
CA GLU A 23 -4.47 -4.63 -11.94
C GLU A 23 -5.37 -4.46 -10.71
N ILE A 24 -5.32 -3.30 -10.05
CA ILE A 24 -6.15 -2.96 -8.89
C ILE A 24 -7.35 -2.12 -9.39
N HIS A 25 -8.19 -2.71 -10.24
CA HIS A 25 -9.27 -1.98 -10.93
C HIS A 25 -10.68 -2.48 -10.64
N ILE A 26 -10.86 -3.70 -10.11
CA ILE A 26 -12.18 -4.19 -9.67
C ILE A 26 -12.48 -3.71 -8.24
N CYS A 27 -13.77 -3.60 -7.90
CA CYS A 27 -14.23 -3.06 -6.62
C CYS A 27 -13.58 -3.76 -5.41
N LEU A 28 -13.49 -5.08 -5.42
CA LEU A 28 -12.95 -5.86 -4.30
C LEU A 28 -11.45 -5.57 -4.08
N ARG A 29 -10.64 -5.57 -5.15
CA ARG A 29 -9.21 -5.22 -5.09
C ARG A 29 -9.00 -3.79 -4.59
N LYS A 30 -9.77 -2.82 -5.11
CA LYS A 30 -9.70 -1.42 -4.65
C LYS A 30 -10.06 -1.29 -3.17
N LEU A 31 -11.10 -1.99 -2.71
CA LEU A 31 -11.53 -1.98 -1.32
C LEU A 31 -10.44 -2.52 -0.38
N TYR A 32 -9.86 -3.67 -0.71
CA TYR A 32 -8.76 -4.25 0.06
C TYR A 32 -7.54 -3.34 0.09
N PHE A 33 -7.12 -2.86 -1.08
CA PHE A 33 -5.99 -1.95 -1.21
C PHE A 33 -6.17 -0.70 -0.33
N LEU A 34 -7.32 -0.03 -0.42
CA LEU A 34 -7.59 1.18 0.37
C LEU A 34 -7.73 0.89 1.86
N THR A 35 -8.30 -0.26 2.24
CA THR A 35 -8.38 -0.66 3.65
C THR A 35 -6.98 -0.78 4.26
N GLN A 36 -6.06 -1.45 3.56
CA GLN A 36 -4.69 -1.63 4.05
C GLN A 36 -3.93 -0.30 4.05
N VAL A 37 -4.03 0.50 2.97
CA VAL A 37 -3.41 1.84 2.90
C VAL A 37 -3.93 2.74 4.02
N TYR A 38 -5.24 2.79 4.24
CA TYR A 38 -5.85 3.59 5.30
C TYR A 38 -5.33 3.19 6.68
N PHE A 39 -5.15 1.88 6.92
CA PHE A 39 -4.60 1.38 8.16
C PHE A 39 -3.11 1.75 8.33
N GLU A 40 -2.25 1.42 7.36
CA GLU A 40 -0.79 1.62 7.50
C GLU A 40 -0.38 3.09 7.57
N THR A 41 -1.14 3.98 6.92
CA THR A 41 -0.86 5.43 6.91
C THR A 41 -1.45 6.16 8.10
N GLN A 42 -2.03 5.47 9.08
CA GLN A 42 -2.78 6.10 10.17
C GLN A 42 -3.86 7.05 9.64
N ARG A 43 -4.68 6.55 8.71
CA ARG A 43 -5.82 7.27 8.09
C ARG A 43 -5.37 8.38 7.13
N PHE A 44 -4.38 8.10 6.30
CA PHE A 44 -3.69 9.05 5.42
C PHE A 44 -2.98 10.18 6.16
N GLY A 45 -2.62 9.96 7.43
CA GLY A 45 -1.93 10.94 8.28
C GLY A 45 -0.40 10.91 8.15
N SER A 46 0.19 9.81 7.68
CA SER A 46 1.63 9.67 7.49
C SER A 46 2.01 8.81 6.29
N THR A 47 3.14 9.14 5.66
CA THR A 47 3.84 8.37 4.62
C THR A 47 5.25 7.98 5.05
N TYR A 48 5.59 8.17 6.33
CA TYR A 48 6.91 7.89 6.90
C TYR A 48 6.77 7.11 8.21
N GLU A 49 7.55 6.05 8.35
CA GLU A 49 7.61 5.25 9.57
C GLU A 49 8.48 5.94 10.62
N SER A 50 7.96 6.13 11.82
CA SER A 50 8.65 6.83 12.92
C SER A 50 9.23 5.89 13.99
N ASP A 51 9.12 4.57 13.83
CA ASP A 51 9.58 3.59 14.83
C ASP A 51 11.10 3.34 14.73
N GLU A 52 11.89 4.14 15.44
CA GLU A 52 13.36 4.06 15.45
C GLU A 52 13.93 2.70 15.87
N SER A 53 13.13 1.81 16.49
CA SER A 53 13.60 0.50 16.98
C SER A 53 13.80 -0.55 15.89
N ALA A 54 13.27 -0.33 14.68
CA ALA A 54 13.38 -1.27 13.57
C ALA A 54 14.81 -1.36 13.01
N ARG A 55 15.33 -2.58 12.84
CA ARG A 55 16.63 -2.83 12.19
C ARG A 55 16.47 -2.79 10.67
N ILE A 56 17.02 -1.75 10.03
CA ILE A 56 16.90 -1.52 8.59
C ILE A 56 18.22 -1.88 7.88
N ALA A 57 18.19 -2.89 7.00
CA ALA A 57 19.27 -3.16 6.05
C ALA A 57 19.58 -1.95 5.16
N GLY A 58 20.87 -1.72 4.89
CA GLY A 58 21.40 -0.55 4.17
C GLY A 58 21.79 0.58 5.13
N ALA A 59 20.82 1.16 5.83
CA ALA A 59 20.96 2.17 6.88
C ALA A 59 19.56 2.60 7.34
N ASP A 60 19.48 3.36 8.45
CA ASP A 60 18.26 4.05 8.87
C ASP A 60 17.65 4.94 7.77
N PHE A 61 18.50 5.41 6.86
CA PHE A 61 18.09 6.13 5.65
C PHE A 61 17.00 5.40 4.84
N TYR A 62 16.98 4.07 4.80
CA TYR A 62 16.02 3.25 4.05
C TYR A 62 14.80 2.80 4.88
N ARG A 63 14.50 3.55 5.95
CA ARG A 63 13.28 3.39 6.75
C ARG A 63 12.01 3.51 5.90
N GLY A 64 10.91 2.96 6.43
CA GLY A 64 9.66 2.82 5.73
C GLY A 64 9.09 4.14 5.18
N ARG A 65 8.83 4.18 3.86
CA ARG A 65 8.17 5.30 3.18
C ARG A 65 7.03 4.82 2.29
N GLY A 66 6.06 5.71 2.06
CA GLY A 66 4.90 5.48 1.21
C GLY A 66 3.65 5.05 1.99
N PHE A 67 2.63 4.61 1.26
CA PHE A 67 1.32 4.25 1.82
C PHE A 67 1.22 2.85 2.42
N VAL A 68 2.08 1.94 1.97
CA VAL A 68 2.46 0.71 2.67
C VAL A 68 3.98 0.76 2.65
N PRO A 69 4.65 0.85 3.81
CA PRO A 69 6.06 1.20 3.84
C PRO A 69 6.91 0.17 3.08
N ILE A 70 7.57 0.60 2.00
CA ILE A 70 8.71 -0.16 1.48
C ILE A 70 9.92 0.17 2.36
N THR A 71 10.56 -0.87 2.87
CA THR A 71 11.70 -0.78 3.80
C THR A 71 12.90 -1.49 3.20
N HIS A 72 14.10 -1.12 3.68
CA HIS A 72 15.39 -1.66 3.24
C HIS A 72 15.83 -1.19 1.86
N ASP A 73 17.14 -1.02 1.70
CA ASP A 73 17.80 -0.61 0.45
C ASP A 73 17.37 -1.44 -0.77
N TYR A 74 17.34 -2.77 -0.66
CA TYR A 74 16.98 -3.65 -1.76
C TYR A 74 15.56 -3.41 -2.29
N SER A 75 14.60 -3.04 -1.44
CA SER A 75 13.24 -2.74 -1.88
C SER A 75 13.19 -1.43 -2.68
N TYR A 76 13.96 -0.42 -2.26
CA TYR A 76 14.06 0.83 -3.00
C TYR A 76 14.79 0.65 -4.34
N ILE A 77 15.83 -0.19 -4.40
CA ILE A 77 16.55 -0.53 -5.64
C ILE A 77 15.59 -1.19 -6.63
N GLU A 78 14.84 -2.22 -6.21
CA GLU A 78 13.90 -2.89 -7.09
C GLU A 78 12.75 -1.98 -7.52
N PHE A 79 12.25 -1.12 -6.63
CA PHE A 79 11.22 -0.16 -6.97
C PHE A 79 11.73 0.90 -7.96
N TYR A 80 12.94 1.41 -7.76
CA TYR A 80 13.61 2.31 -8.69
C TYR A 80 13.73 1.66 -10.07
N LYS A 81 14.23 0.41 -10.11
CA LYS A 81 14.35 -0.36 -11.35
C LYS A 81 13.01 -0.56 -12.03
N HIS A 82 11.94 -0.81 -11.28
CA HIS A 82 10.60 -0.91 -11.84
C HIS A 82 10.12 0.42 -12.48
N LEU A 83 10.37 1.55 -11.84
CA LEU A 83 9.93 2.86 -12.34
C LEU A 83 10.71 3.34 -13.57
N PHE A 84 12.02 3.14 -13.56
CA PHE A 84 12.93 3.73 -14.55
C PHE A 84 13.48 2.72 -15.55
N SER A 85 13.17 1.43 -15.38
CA SER A 85 13.67 0.33 -16.21
C SER A 85 15.20 0.28 -16.29
N LYS A 86 15.89 0.70 -15.21
CA LYS A 86 17.36 0.71 -15.11
C LYS A 86 17.81 0.51 -13.66
N GLU A 87 19.03 0.03 -13.47
CA GLU A 87 19.67 0.04 -12.15
C GLU A 87 19.97 1.48 -11.71
N SER A 88 19.91 1.74 -10.41
CA SER A 88 20.28 3.03 -9.82
C SER A 88 21.78 3.07 -9.52
N ALA A 89 22.46 4.16 -9.85
CA ALA A 89 23.69 4.51 -9.15
C ALA A 89 23.40 4.95 -7.70
N THR A 90 24.38 4.86 -6.80
CA THR A 90 24.19 5.20 -5.37
C THR A 90 23.55 6.56 -5.16
N LYS A 91 24.05 7.60 -5.85
CA LYS A 91 23.54 8.96 -5.72
C LYS A 91 22.10 9.11 -6.22
N GLU A 92 21.77 8.43 -7.33
CA GLU A 92 20.39 8.44 -7.87
C GLU A 92 19.41 7.78 -6.89
N LEU A 93 19.84 6.70 -6.24
CA LEU A 93 19.02 6.02 -5.23
C LEU A 93 18.83 6.90 -4.00
N GLU A 94 19.89 7.52 -3.49
CA GLU A 94 19.83 8.46 -2.37
C GLU A 94 18.91 9.65 -2.64
N ASP A 95 18.97 10.23 -3.84
CA ASP A 95 18.09 11.34 -4.20
C ASP A 95 16.63 10.89 -4.39
N PHE A 96 16.41 9.64 -4.84
CA PHE A 96 15.09 9.07 -5.05
C PHE A 96 14.36 8.69 -3.75
N VAL A 97 15.04 8.08 -2.79
CA VAL A 97 14.44 7.50 -1.56
C VAL A 97 13.51 8.49 -0.82
N PRO A 98 13.92 9.74 -0.54
CA PRO A 98 13.05 10.72 0.14
C PRO A 98 11.78 11.07 -0.65
N THR A 99 11.82 10.96 -1.99
CA THR A 99 10.68 11.29 -2.85
C THR A 99 9.53 10.30 -2.70
N VAL A 100 9.78 9.09 -2.20
CA VAL A 100 8.73 8.07 -1.99
C VAL A 100 7.73 8.52 -0.90
N SER A 101 8.16 9.31 0.08
CA SER A 101 7.27 9.89 1.11
C SER A 101 6.74 11.28 0.77
N SER A 102 7.48 12.08 -0.02
CA SER A 102 7.14 13.49 -0.31
C SER A 102 6.43 13.71 -1.65
N ASN A 103 6.45 12.74 -2.57
CA ASN A 103 5.72 12.79 -3.84
C ASN A 103 4.55 11.81 -3.82
N LEU A 104 3.32 12.33 -3.90
CA LEU A 104 2.11 11.53 -3.81
C LEU A 104 1.99 10.46 -4.90
N GLU A 105 2.45 10.74 -6.13
CA GLU A 105 2.44 9.76 -7.22
C GLU A 105 3.42 8.61 -6.94
N TYR A 106 4.61 8.88 -6.38
CA TYR A 106 5.55 7.82 -5.97
C TYR A 106 5.08 7.07 -4.73
N ALA A 107 4.46 7.74 -3.76
CA ALA A 107 3.85 7.09 -2.60
C ALA A 107 2.79 6.05 -3.03
N ILE A 108 1.91 6.41 -3.98
CA ILE A 108 0.89 5.48 -4.52
C ILE A 108 1.51 4.38 -5.37
N LYS A 109 2.47 4.72 -6.24
CA LYS A 109 3.15 3.72 -7.09
C LYS A 109 3.91 2.69 -6.26
N SER A 110 4.53 3.09 -5.15
CA SER A 110 5.31 2.18 -4.29
C SER A 110 4.44 1.06 -3.73
N VAL A 111 3.29 1.41 -3.14
CA VAL A 111 2.35 0.41 -2.61
C VAL A 111 1.68 -0.41 -3.71
N ALA A 112 1.33 0.19 -4.85
CA ALA A 112 0.70 -0.53 -5.96
C ALA A 112 1.67 -1.52 -6.61
N TRP A 113 2.94 -1.14 -6.76
CA TRP A 113 4.03 -2.01 -7.18
C TRP A 113 4.23 -3.17 -6.19
N TYR A 114 4.34 -2.87 -4.89
CA TYR A 114 4.47 -3.89 -3.85
C TYR A 114 3.30 -4.90 -3.91
N TRP A 115 2.07 -4.39 -4.05
CA TRP A 115 0.86 -5.19 -4.12
C TRP A 115 0.88 -6.17 -5.29
N LYS A 116 1.31 -5.70 -6.47
CA LYS A 116 1.44 -6.53 -7.68
C LYS A 116 2.60 -7.52 -7.57
N LYS A 117 3.77 -7.07 -7.11
CA LYS A 117 4.98 -7.90 -6.93
C LYS A 117 4.68 -9.11 -6.01
N ASN A 118 3.96 -8.89 -4.93
CA ASN A 118 3.62 -9.92 -3.94
C ASN A 118 2.31 -10.67 -4.24
N ASN A 119 1.73 -10.47 -5.43
CA ASN A 119 0.48 -11.10 -5.87
C ASN A 119 -0.66 -10.99 -4.85
N VAL A 120 -0.80 -9.84 -4.15
CA VAL A 120 -1.78 -9.67 -3.07
C VAL A 120 -3.23 -9.75 -3.60
N ASN A 121 -3.43 -9.40 -4.88
CA ASN A 121 -4.71 -9.55 -5.58
C ASN A 121 -5.28 -10.97 -5.47
N GLN A 122 -4.45 -12.03 -5.44
CA GLN A 122 -4.95 -13.41 -5.33
C GLN A 122 -5.77 -13.66 -4.06
N ASN A 123 -5.43 -12.99 -2.95
CA ASN A 123 -6.13 -13.09 -1.67
C ASN A 123 -7.32 -12.14 -1.64
N SER A 124 -7.21 -10.98 -2.31
CA SER A 124 -8.32 -10.03 -2.44
C SER A 124 -9.47 -10.63 -3.26
N ASP A 125 -9.16 -11.32 -4.36
CA ASP A 125 -10.14 -11.95 -5.24
C ASP A 125 -10.91 -13.08 -4.55
N LYS A 126 -10.29 -13.70 -3.53
CA LYS A 126 -10.90 -14.73 -2.68
C LYS A 126 -11.60 -14.16 -1.44
N ASP A 127 -11.62 -12.84 -1.28
CA ASP A 127 -12.24 -12.18 -0.12
C ASP A 127 -11.56 -12.55 1.23
N GLU A 128 -10.25 -12.82 1.22
CA GLU A 128 -9.49 -13.32 2.36
C GLU A 128 -8.78 -12.19 3.13
N ILE A 129 -9.52 -11.43 3.95
CA ILE A 129 -8.98 -10.27 4.70
C ILE A 129 -7.78 -10.61 5.57
N GLU A 130 -7.74 -11.81 6.15
CA GLU A 130 -6.63 -12.23 7.01
C GLU A 130 -5.35 -12.43 6.20
N LYS A 131 -5.45 -13.07 5.03
CA LYS A 131 -4.31 -13.28 4.13
C LYS A 131 -3.88 -12.00 3.42
N VAL A 132 -4.81 -11.11 3.07
CA VAL A 132 -4.45 -9.77 2.58
C VAL A 132 -3.70 -8.99 3.65
N SER A 133 -4.19 -9.00 4.89
CA SER A 133 -3.54 -8.29 6.01
C SER A 133 -2.18 -8.89 6.36
N ALA A 134 -2.06 -10.23 6.32
CA ALA A 134 -0.79 -10.92 6.45
C ALA A 134 0.17 -10.55 5.32
N ALA A 135 -0.28 -10.52 4.06
CA ALA A 135 0.55 -10.16 2.92
C ALA A 135 1.18 -8.77 3.06
N VAL A 136 0.45 -7.81 3.64
CA VAL A 136 0.92 -6.43 3.83
C VAL A 136 1.80 -6.28 5.07
N ASN A 137 1.42 -6.90 6.19
CA ASN A 137 2.06 -6.65 7.48
C ASN A 137 3.11 -7.70 7.88
N HIS A 138 2.88 -8.97 7.55
CA HIS A 138 3.72 -10.09 7.97
C HIS A 138 3.67 -11.25 6.95
N PRO A 139 4.21 -11.04 5.73
CA PRO A 139 3.99 -11.94 4.60
C PRO A 139 4.51 -13.37 4.82
N LYS A 140 5.46 -13.57 5.74
CA LYS A 140 5.98 -14.90 6.13
C LYS A 140 4.89 -15.83 6.66
N LEU A 141 3.81 -15.31 7.24
CA LEU A 141 2.68 -16.10 7.74
C LEU A 141 1.95 -16.85 6.61
N LEU A 142 1.99 -16.35 5.37
CA LEU A 142 1.34 -16.99 4.22
C LEU A 142 1.93 -18.37 3.88
N ASN A 143 3.17 -18.64 4.32
CA ASN A 143 3.86 -19.90 4.09
C ASN A 143 3.56 -20.96 5.17
N GLN A 144 2.89 -20.57 6.26
CA GLN A 144 2.57 -21.50 7.35
C GLN A 144 1.41 -22.42 6.95
N GLN A 145 1.51 -23.69 7.35
CA GLN A 145 0.47 -24.68 7.16
C GLN A 145 0.13 -25.37 8.51
N PRO A 146 -1.12 -25.26 9.01
CA PRO A 146 -2.18 -24.40 8.48
C PRO A 146 -1.81 -22.92 8.64
N PHE A 147 -2.39 -22.05 7.79
CA PHE A 147 -2.27 -20.60 7.95
C PHE A 147 -2.82 -20.18 9.33
N LYS A 148 -2.05 -19.35 10.05
CA LYS A 148 -2.45 -18.75 11.33
C LYS A 148 -2.29 -17.24 11.27
N SER A 149 -3.32 -16.53 11.69
CA SER A 149 -3.38 -15.06 11.61
C SER A 149 -2.93 -14.35 12.91
N ASP A 150 -2.56 -15.10 13.95
CA ASP A 150 -2.19 -14.61 15.28
C ASP A 150 -1.03 -13.58 15.26
N GLY A 151 -0.19 -13.60 14.24
CA GLY A 151 0.93 -12.68 14.07
C GLY A 151 0.63 -11.42 13.24
N VAL A 152 -0.62 -11.21 12.82
CA VAL A 152 -1.01 -10.05 12.00
C VAL A 152 -1.35 -8.86 12.90
N ARG A 153 -0.57 -7.78 12.79
CA ARG A 153 -0.75 -6.56 13.60
C ARG A 153 -2.14 -5.96 13.41
N MET A 154 -2.87 -5.83 14.53
CA MET A 154 -4.18 -5.17 14.63
C MET A 154 -5.20 -5.69 13.60
N LEU A 155 -5.22 -7.00 13.39
CA LEU A 155 -6.10 -7.65 12.42
C LEU A 155 -7.58 -7.29 12.61
N ASP A 156 -8.06 -7.21 13.84
CA ASP A 156 -9.47 -6.87 14.12
C ASP A 156 -9.83 -5.46 13.63
N LYS A 157 -8.91 -4.50 13.76
CA LYS A 157 -9.12 -3.14 13.25
C LYS A 157 -9.15 -3.11 11.73
N ARG A 158 -8.29 -3.89 11.07
CA ARG A 158 -8.32 -4.05 9.60
C ARG A 158 -9.62 -4.69 9.13
N LYS A 159 -10.12 -5.71 9.84
CA LYS A 159 -11.43 -6.34 9.59
C LYS A 159 -12.57 -5.35 9.77
N GLU A 160 -12.52 -4.50 10.80
CA GLU A 160 -13.51 -3.43 11.03
C GLU A 160 -13.53 -2.44 9.86
N TYR A 161 -12.38 -1.90 9.46
CA TYR A 161 -12.29 -0.97 8.31
C TYR A 161 -12.78 -1.62 7.02
N TYR A 162 -12.40 -2.88 6.80
CA TYR A 162 -12.88 -3.65 5.66
C TYR A 162 -14.41 -3.77 5.64
N LYS A 163 -15.01 -4.18 6.77
CA LYS A 163 -16.46 -4.35 6.91
C LYS A 163 -17.20 -3.03 6.69
N ASN A 164 -16.70 -1.94 7.25
CA ASN A 164 -17.28 -0.60 7.10
C ASN A 164 -17.19 -0.11 5.65
N GLY A 165 -16.07 -0.34 4.97
CA GLY A 165 -15.96 -0.03 3.55
C GLY A 165 -16.92 -0.90 2.73
N ARG A 166 -16.90 -2.22 2.93
CA ARG A 166 -17.73 -3.16 2.17
C ARG A 166 -19.22 -2.82 2.24
N SER A 167 -19.73 -2.46 3.42
CA SER A 167 -21.14 -2.08 3.61
C SER A 167 -21.52 -0.82 2.82
N HIS A 168 -20.63 0.16 2.72
CA HIS A 168 -20.87 1.38 1.96
C HIS A 168 -20.72 1.18 0.44
N PHE A 169 -19.80 0.30 0.01
CA PHE A 169 -19.34 0.24 -1.38
C PHE A 169 -19.93 -0.90 -2.22
N ILE A 170 -20.19 -2.08 -1.64
CA ILE A 170 -20.68 -3.24 -2.41
C ILE A 170 -22.21 -3.30 -2.46
N PHE A 171 -22.90 -2.86 -1.41
CA PHE A 171 -24.37 -2.94 -1.35
C PHE A 171 -25.11 -1.84 -2.11
N ASN A 172 -24.42 -0.76 -2.52
CA ASN A 172 -25.05 0.40 -3.18
C ASN A 172 -24.91 0.42 -4.71
N GLY A 173 -24.33 -0.60 -5.35
CA GLY A 173 -24.28 -0.74 -6.81
C GLY A 173 -23.53 0.38 -7.57
N LYS A 174 -22.86 1.31 -6.88
CA LYS A 174 -22.09 2.39 -7.51
C LYS A 174 -20.65 1.95 -7.70
N ASN A 175 -20.16 2.02 -8.94
CA ASN A 175 -18.77 1.74 -9.27
C ASN A 175 -17.84 2.63 -8.45
N PHE A 176 -16.94 2.00 -7.69
CA PHE A 176 -15.98 2.72 -6.86
C PHE A 176 -15.05 3.56 -7.74
N MET A 177 -15.15 4.89 -7.56
CA MET A 177 -14.42 5.94 -8.29
C MET A 177 -14.77 6.13 -9.77
N SER A 178 -15.96 5.75 -10.21
CA SER A 178 -16.44 6.09 -11.56
C SER A 178 -16.95 7.53 -11.72
N GLY A 179 -16.86 8.35 -10.66
CA GLY A 179 -17.48 9.68 -10.59
C GLY A 179 -16.62 10.77 -9.95
N ILE A 180 -15.29 10.64 -9.96
CA ILE A 180 -14.33 11.71 -9.64
C ILE A 180 -13.29 11.79 -10.75
#